data_AF-A0A4U0WID7-F1
#
_entry.id   AF-A0A4U0WID7-F1
#
_cell.length_a   1.000
_cell.length_b   1.000
_cell.length_c   1.000
_cell.angle_alpha   90.00
_cell.angle_beta   90.00
_cell.angle_gamma   90.00
#
_symmetry.space_group_name_H-M   'P 1'
#
loop_
_entity.id
_entity.type
_entity.pdbx_description
1 polymer ?
#
loop_
_entity_poly.entity_id
_entity_poly.type
_entity_poly.pdbx_seq_one_letter_code
_entity_poly.pdbx_strand_id
1 'polypeptide(L)'
;MLPLLDTIPKVASTTNLQDSSPVDNAIPSRLPPSPPSSDKSRRVISRQAASILRLFRQHEKGLLPSHSSPWLKRRLLPEEYIRVLADLEGDEQLKSYVEEEIRYDYDAATQYITIRMPPRIHESFIEAVAIEIYTQIQRLSQENIGNTALHHILNGIRVTGSPDITLGDRFADQKDAVTKRSPDKTFQHDEAVHPAVVMEVSYSQKRKDLPRLADSYMMDSKFNIKCVVGLDIEYKRRGRDADEERAGEAVVSIWRPGTEEEGDEIVDVCKQVVENDVFRSGDRHSQQGSLVLMLADFVPTLLLSRLPEAERNLRIEIPYTTLAEFLSQAEKTQVKYEKGEGLLEPEPKNPRKRKLTPDPELSDGREAAFHDLEEANARKASDAESNYEERGNEALDLQTSERRRSRRRRV
;
A
#
# COMPACT_ATOMS: atom_id res chain seq x y z
N MET A 1 11.93 63.16 6.65
CA MET A 1 12.86 64.03 7.41
C MET A 1 13.98 63.16 7.98
N LEU A 2 15.23 63.57 7.78
CA LEU A 2 16.40 63.26 8.63
C LEU A 2 16.51 64.41 9.69
N PRO A 3 17.28 64.34 10.80
CA PRO A 3 18.63 63.76 10.98
C PRO A 3 18.77 62.80 12.21
N LEU A 4 19.89 62.16 12.60
CA LEU A 4 21.35 62.25 12.35
C LEU A 4 22.15 63.23 13.26
N LEU A 5 23.36 62.81 13.70
CA LEU A 5 24.38 63.52 14.51
C LEU A 5 24.09 63.63 16.04
N ASP A 6 25.06 63.62 16.99
CA ASP A 6 26.54 63.55 16.84
C ASP A 6 27.38 63.09 18.09
N THR A 7 28.61 62.63 17.81
CA THR A 7 29.93 62.88 18.48
C THR A 7 30.32 62.36 19.91
N ILE A 8 31.62 62.05 20.02
CA ILE A 8 32.44 61.52 21.15
C ILE A 8 33.37 62.64 21.71
N PRO A 9 33.94 62.63 22.95
CA PRO A 9 35.36 62.22 23.12
C PRO A 9 35.90 61.87 24.55
N LYS A 10 37.02 61.12 24.65
CA LYS A 10 38.35 61.58 25.22
C LYS A 10 39.43 60.48 25.34
N VAL A 11 40.68 60.90 25.58
CA VAL A 11 41.94 60.13 25.40
C VAL A 11 43.00 60.44 26.48
N ALA A 12 43.79 59.45 26.88
CA ALA A 12 45.17 59.49 27.43
C ALA A 12 45.82 58.09 27.20
N SER A 13 47.08 57.84 26.81
CA SER A 13 48.41 58.41 27.16
C SER A 13 48.91 57.97 28.56
N THR A 14 50.09 57.35 28.78
CA THR A 14 51.17 56.86 27.88
C THR A 14 51.81 55.56 28.50
N THR A 15 53.10 55.12 28.50
CA THR A 15 54.46 55.63 28.14
C THR A 15 55.49 54.45 28.14
N ASN A 16 56.49 54.42 27.22
CA ASN A 16 57.83 53.77 27.35
C ASN A 16 57.97 52.23 27.59
N LEU A 17 59.12 51.53 27.38
CA LEU A 17 60.32 51.68 26.51
C LEU A 17 61.07 50.30 26.43
N GLN A 18 61.84 50.10 25.35
CA GLN A 18 63.06 49.25 25.22
C GLN A 18 63.12 47.75 25.60
N ASP A 19 63.27 46.95 24.54
CA ASP A 19 64.45 46.07 24.26
C ASP A 19 64.54 44.62 24.81
N SER A 20 65.36 43.83 24.11
CA SER A 20 65.74 42.41 24.28
C SER A 20 64.71 41.33 23.91
N SER A 21 65.21 40.30 23.22
CA SER A 21 64.56 39.00 22.98
C SER A 21 65.52 37.91 23.48
N PRO A 22 65.04 36.74 23.94
CA PRO A 22 64.78 35.67 22.96
C PRO A 22 63.57 34.77 23.25
N VAL A 23 63.09 34.17 22.16
CA VAL A 23 62.31 32.92 21.99
C VAL A 23 61.95 32.12 23.26
N ASP A 24 60.64 32.01 23.55
CA ASP A 24 59.99 30.71 23.84
C ASP A 24 58.51 30.73 23.39
N ASN A 25 57.82 29.60 23.49
CA ASN A 25 56.61 29.25 22.74
C ASN A 25 55.30 29.68 23.42
N ALA A 26 54.42 30.36 22.67
CA ALA A 26 53.04 30.64 23.08
C ALA A 26 52.04 30.27 21.98
N ILE A 27 51.32 29.17 22.19
CA ILE A 27 50.34 28.56 21.28
C ILE A 27 49.18 29.55 20.99
N PRO A 28 48.74 29.76 19.74
CA PRO A 28 47.55 30.55 19.45
C PRO A 28 46.30 29.87 20.03
N SER A 29 45.46 30.67 20.71
CA SER A 29 44.31 30.19 21.47
C SER A 29 43.32 29.40 20.61
N ARG A 30 43.32 28.07 20.75
CA ARG A 30 42.29 27.21 20.17
C ARG A 30 40.95 27.52 20.82
N LEU A 31 40.05 28.14 20.06
CA LEU A 31 38.62 27.99 20.31
C LEU A 31 38.30 26.49 20.35
N PRO A 32 37.46 26.01 21.29
CA PRO A 32 37.10 24.60 21.32
C PRO A 32 36.38 24.25 20.01
N PRO A 33 36.77 23.17 19.32
CA PRO A 33 36.10 22.79 18.08
C PRO A 33 34.65 22.44 18.38
N SER A 34 33.72 23.07 17.67
CA SER A 34 32.31 22.73 17.74
C SER A 34 32.14 21.22 17.48
N PRO A 35 31.36 20.49 18.29
CA PRO A 35 31.24 19.04 18.14
C PRO A 35 30.65 18.69 16.78
N PRO A 36 31.10 17.61 16.12
CA PRO A 36 30.65 17.26 14.77
C PRO A 36 29.15 16.88 14.75
N SER A 37 28.33 17.87 14.38
CA SER A 37 26.87 17.75 14.30
C SER A 37 26.43 17.02 13.02
N SER A 38 26.83 15.76 12.90
CA SER A 38 26.51 14.91 11.76
C SER A 38 26.56 13.42 12.11
N ASP A 39 27.68 12.98 12.70
CA ASP A 39 27.98 11.55 12.89
C ASP A 39 27.00 10.85 13.86
N LYS A 40 26.66 11.49 15.00
CA LYS A 40 25.66 10.94 15.93
C LYS A 40 24.28 10.78 15.27
N SER A 41 23.84 11.78 14.49
CA SER A 41 22.55 11.72 13.78
C SER A 41 22.57 10.64 12.69
N ARG A 42 23.58 10.65 11.82
CA ARG A 42 23.77 9.66 10.75
C ARG A 42 23.82 8.22 11.27
N ARG A 43 24.42 7.98 12.45
CA ARG A 43 24.43 6.68 13.14
C ARG A 43 23.07 6.29 13.74
N VAL A 44 22.24 7.23 14.17
CA VAL A 44 20.86 6.95 14.60
C VAL A 44 20.00 6.59 13.38
N ILE A 45 20.06 7.41 12.32
CA ILE A 45 19.32 7.20 11.07
C ILE A 45 19.62 5.81 10.46
N SER A 46 20.87 5.35 10.55
CA SER A 46 21.27 3.99 10.14
C SER A 46 20.69 2.88 11.04
N ARG A 47 20.56 3.09 12.37
CA ARG A 47 20.06 2.08 13.30
C ARG A 47 18.56 1.83 13.15
N GLN A 48 17.78 2.87 12.87
CA GLN A 48 16.34 2.76 12.69
C GLN A 48 16.02 1.96 11.42
N ALA A 49 16.58 2.38 10.28
CA ALA A 49 16.45 1.66 9.01
C ALA A 49 16.88 0.18 9.14
N ALA A 50 18.08 -0.07 9.69
CA ALA A 50 18.58 -1.43 9.92
C ALA A 50 17.69 -2.26 10.87
N SER A 51 16.98 -1.62 11.81
CA SER A 51 16.04 -2.33 12.69
C SER A 51 14.69 -2.62 12.04
N ILE A 52 14.30 -1.92 10.96
CA ILE A 52 13.13 -2.27 10.13
C ILE A 52 13.51 -3.44 9.21
N LEU A 53 14.63 -3.35 8.49
CA LEU A 53 15.13 -4.43 7.62
C LEU A 53 15.37 -5.74 8.38
N ARG A 54 15.94 -5.65 9.60
CA ARG A 54 16.05 -6.81 10.49
C ARG A 54 14.69 -7.41 10.86
N LEU A 55 13.65 -6.58 10.98
CA LEU A 55 12.31 -7.05 11.34
C LEU A 55 11.60 -7.71 10.15
N PHE A 56 11.77 -7.19 8.94
CA PHE A 56 11.35 -7.87 7.71
C PHE A 56 12.04 -9.24 7.58
N ARG A 57 13.38 -9.31 7.76
CA ARG A 57 14.14 -10.58 7.80
C ARG A 57 13.79 -11.51 8.99
N GLN A 58 13.11 -11.00 10.03
CA GLN A 58 12.54 -11.81 11.12
C GLN A 58 11.12 -12.31 10.80
N HIS A 59 10.34 -11.55 10.03
CA HIS A 59 9.04 -11.95 9.50
C HIS A 59 9.20 -13.12 8.52
N GLU A 60 10.03 -12.91 7.49
CA GLU A 60 10.47 -13.89 6.48
C GLU A 60 10.81 -15.26 7.08
N LYS A 61 11.57 -15.26 8.18
CA LYS A 61 12.09 -16.48 8.81
C LYS A 61 11.12 -17.10 9.83
N GLY A 62 9.91 -16.55 9.97
CA GLY A 62 8.89 -17.00 10.94
C GLY A 62 9.31 -16.79 12.41
N LEU A 63 10.23 -15.86 12.68
CA LEU A 63 10.85 -15.64 13.98
C LEU A 63 10.17 -14.56 14.83
N LEU A 64 9.11 -13.93 14.31
CA LEU A 64 8.32 -12.99 15.11
C LEU A 64 7.49 -13.73 16.18
N PRO A 65 7.45 -13.24 17.44
CA PRO A 65 6.66 -13.88 18.48
C PRO A 65 5.17 -13.97 18.12
N SER A 66 4.54 -15.12 18.37
CA SER A 66 3.11 -15.37 18.11
C SER A 66 2.15 -14.42 18.86
N HIS A 67 2.65 -13.72 19.88
CA HIS A 67 1.93 -12.73 20.68
C HIS A 67 2.16 -11.28 20.24
N SER A 68 2.89 -11.05 19.12
CA SER A 68 3.15 -9.71 18.59
C SER A 68 1.87 -8.91 18.39
N SER A 69 1.94 -7.58 18.48
CA SER A 69 0.84 -6.73 18.03
C SER A 69 0.58 -6.99 16.54
N PRO A 70 -0.68 -7.19 16.09
CA PRO A 70 -0.99 -7.26 14.67
C PRO A 70 -0.74 -5.92 13.96
N TRP A 71 -0.42 -4.85 14.70
CA TRP A 71 -0.05 -3.54 14.16
C TRP A 71 1.17 -3.02 14.93
N LEU A 72 2.36 -3.13 14.35
CA LEU A 72 3.63 -2.69 14.95
C LEU A 72 4.04 -1.32 14.41
N LYS A 73 3.75 -0.27 15.19
CA LYS A 73 4.13 1.12 14.87
C LYS A 73 5.55 1.42 15.38
N ARG A 74 6.41 1.96 14.52
CA ARG A 74 7.79 2.39 14.82
C ARG A 74 8.04 3.78 14.23
N ARG A 75 8.74 4.65 14.97
CA ARG A 75 9.19 5.94 14.42
C ARG A 75 10.23 5.68 13.34
N LEU A 76 10.06 6.31 12.19
CA LEU A 76 10.95 6.22 11.03
C LEU A 76 10.92 7.57 10.28
N LEU A 77 12.05 8.28 10.24
CA LEU A 77 12.18 9.56 9.52
C LEU A 77 12.17 9.33 7.99
N PRO A 78 11.88 10.34 7.15
CA PRO A 78 11.88 10.15 5.70
C PRO A 78 13.24 9.70 5.16
N GLU A 79 14.34 10.22 5.71
CA GLU A 79 15.72 9.85 5.33
C GLU A 79 16.14 8.47 5.91
N GLU A 80 15.38 7.95 6.87
CA GLU A 80 15.48 6.55 7.33
C GLU A 80 14.66 5.64 6.40
N TYR A 81 13.48 6.06 5.96
CA TYR A 81 12.61 5.33 5.04
C TYR A 81 13.18 5.19 3.64
N ILE A 82 13.71 6.28 3.06
CA ILE A 82 14.42 6.26 1.77
C ILE A 82 15.61 5.27 1.79
N ARG A 83 16.27 5.11 2.96
CA ARG A 83 17.32 4.09 3.13
C ARG A 83 16.77 2.68 3.25
N VAL A 84 15.64 2.46 3.92
CA VAL A 84 14.98 1.14 3.92
C VAL A 84 14.63 0.72 2.48
N LEU A 85 14.12 1.64 1.65
CA LEU A 85 13.85 1.37 0.24
C LEU A 85 15.13 1.08 -0.55
N ALA A 86 16.18 1.90 -0.41
CA ALA A 86 17.45 1.68 -1.10
C ALA A 86 18.19 0.39 -0.66
N ASP A 87 18.08 0.02 0.62
CA ASP A 87 18.64 -1.23 1.17
C ASP A 87 17.80 -2.47 0.76
N LEU A 88 16.52 -2.30 0.36
CA LEU A 88 15.69 -3.36 -0.25
C LEU A 88 16.00 -3.52 -1.74
N GLU A 89 16.25 -2.43 -2.47
CA GLU A 89 16.69 -2.46 -3.88
C GLU A 89 18.06 -3.16 -4.06
N GLY A 90 18.82 -3.32 -2.97
CA GLY A 90 20.04 -4.14 -2.91
C GLY A 90 19.85 -5.58 -2.41
N ASP A 91 18.62 -6.00 -2.10
CA ASP A 91 18.26 -7.32 -1.56
C ASP A 91 16.92 -7.79 -2.17
N GLU A 92 16.95 -8.08 -3.48
CA GLU A 92 15.76 -8.45 -4.28
C GLU A 92 14.93 -9.60 -3.67
N GLN A 93 15.57 -10.55 -2.98
CA GLN A 93 14.87 -11.63 -2.26
C GLN A 93 14.04 -11.08 -1.08
N LEU A 94 14.60 -10.16 -0.29
CA LEU A 94 13.86 -9.50 0.77
C LEU A 94 12.81 -8.52 0.22
N LYS A 95 13.08 -7.86 -0.91
CA LYS A 95 12.18 -6.91 -1.58
C LYS A 95 10.90 -7.60 -2.06
N SER A 96 10.99 -8.63 -2.90
CA SER A 96 9.83 -9.45 -3.31
C SER A 96 9.08 -9.98 -2.09
N TYR A 97 9.78 -10.47 -1.07
CA TYR A 97 9.13 -10.91 0.17
C TYR A 97 8.37 -9.77 0.91
N VAL A 98 8.93 -8.57 0.97
CA VAL A 98 8.30 -7.40 1.62
C VAL A 98 7.07 -6.93 0.82
N GLU A 99 7.16 -6.90 -0.51
CA GLU A 99 6.09 -6.44 -1.40
C GLU A 99 4.92 -7.44 -1.47
N GLU A 100 5.20 -8.75 -1.43
CA GLU A 100 4.19 -9.80 -1.49
C GLU A 100 3.54 -10.10 -0.12
N GLU A 101 4.34 -10.24 0.94
CA GLU A 101 3.92 -10.85 2.22
C GLU A 101 3.82 -9.86 3.41
N ILE A 102 4.32 -8.62 3.30
CA ILE A 102 4.31 -7.66 4.42
C ILE A 102 3.46 -6.42 4.09
N ARG A 103 2.25 -6.34 4.68
CA ARG A 103 1.44 -5.11 4.64
C ARG A 103 2.06 -4.06 5.58
N TYR A 104 2.33 -2.84 5.09
CA TYR A 104 2.82 -1.75 5.93
C TYR A 104 2.51 -0.36 5.38
N ASP A 105 2.12 0.55 6.28
CA ASP A 105 1.97 1.96 5.97
C ASP A 105 3.25 2.71 6.34
N TYR A 106 3.64 3.69 5.52
CA TYR A 106 4.60 4.71 5.89
C TYR A 106 3.96 6.10 5.86
N ASP A 107 4.07 6.82 6.96
CA ASP A 107 3.42 8.10 7.18
C ASP A 107 4.48 9.19 7.33
N ALA A 108 4.75 9.94 6.26
CA ALA A 108 5.84 10.91 6.23
C ALA A 108 5.61 12.08 7.20
N ALA A 109 4.35 12.55 7.29
CA ALA A 109 3.97 13.67 8.14
C ALA A 109 4.17 13.38 9.65
N THR A 110 3.76 12.19 10.13
CA THR A 110 3.99 11.80 11.53
C THR A 110 5.34 11.10 11.76
N GLN A 111 6.02 10.70 10.69
CA GLN A 111 7.30 9.98 10.69
C GLN A 111 7.19 8.61 11.39
N TYR A 112 6.21 7.80 10.99
CA TYR A 112 6.00 6.44 11.49
C TYR A 112 5.79 5.44 10.36
N ILE A 113 6.46 4.29 10.48
CA ILE A 113 6.10 3.06 9.76
C ILE A 113 5.18 2.21 10.65
N THR A 114 4.13 1.63 10.08
CA THR A 114 3.19 0.74 10.78
C THR A 114 3.06 -0.57 10.01
N ILE A 115 3.70 -1.62 10.52
CA ILE A 115 3.69 -2.95 9.89
C ILE A 115 2.46 -3.70 10.41
N ARG A 116 1.62 -4.20 9.48
CA ARG A 116 0.30 -4.76 9.76
C ARG A 116 0.31 -6.26 9.45
N MET A 117 -0.19 -7.06 10.39
CA MET A 117 -0.37 -8.51 10.30
C MET A 117 -1.83 -8.88 10.58
N PRO A 118 -2.70 -8.85 9.56
CA PRO A 118 -4.10 -9.23 9.71
C PRO A 118 -4.28 -10.71 10.17
N PRO A 119 -5.11 -10.99 11.19
CA PRO A 119 -5.58 -12.34 11.49
C PRO A 119 -6.62 -12.80 10.48
N ARG A 120 -6.84 -14.12 10.33
CA ARG A 120 -7.71 -14.66 9.27
C ARG A 120 -9.17 -14.18 9.33
N ILE A 121 -9.67 -13.86 10.52
CA ILE A 121 -10.98 -13.21 10.72
C ILE A 121 -11.12 -11.90 9.91
N HIS A 122 -10.07 -11.09 9.83
CA HIS A 122 -10.08 -9.81 9.14
C HIS A 122 -10.13 -10.00 7.63
N GLU A 123 -9.20 -10.76 7.05
CA GLU A 123 -9.21 -11.10 5.62
C GLU A 123 -10.51 -11.79 5.21
N SER A 124 -10.96 -12.80 5.95
CA SER A 124 -12.18 -13.54 5.62
C SER A 124 -13.46 -12.71 5.77
N PHE A 125 -13.46 -11.66 6.59
CA PHE A 125 -14.59 -10.74 6.72
C PHE A 125 -14.61 -9.72 5.59
N ILE A 126 -13.48 -9.01 5.37
CA ILE A 126 -13.43 -7.95 4.38
C ILE A 126 -13.57 -8.48 2.94
N GLU A 127 -13.04 -9.68 2.66
CA GLU A 127 -13.22 -10.36 1.38
C GLU A 127 -14.71 -10.67 1.11
N ALA A 128 -15.46 -11.13 2.12
CA ALA A 128 -16.89 -11.40 1.98
C ALA A 128 -17.71 -10.13 1.70
N VAL A 129 -17.39 -9.00 2.37
CA VAL A 129 -18.02 -7.70 2.10
C VAL A 129 -17.66 -7.22 0.68
N ALA A 130 -16.39 -7.33 0.28
CA ALA A 130 -15.94 -6.89 -1.04
C ALA A 130 -16.55 -7.72 -2.18
N ILE A 131 -16.69 -9.03 -2.00
CA ILE A 131 -17.39 -9.93 -2.95
C ILE A 131 -18.86 -9.53 -3.11
N GLU A 132 -19.58 -9.19 -2.04
CA GLU A 132 -20.99 -8.77 -2.14
C GLU A 132 -21.11 -7.42 -2.85
N ILE A 133 -20.29 -6.42 -2.50
CA ILE A 133 -20.23 -5.13 -3.22
C ILE A 133 -20.01 -5.36 -4.72
N TYR A 134 -19.00 -6.16 -5.08
CA TYR A 134 -18.70 -6.47 -6.49
C TYR A 134 -19.84 -7.24 -7.17
N THR A 135 -20.48 -8.18 -6.48
CA THR A 135 -21.62 -8.96 -6.99
C THR A 135 -22.82 -8.07 -7.29
N GLN A 136 -23.09 -7.05 -6.46
CA GLN A 136 -24.13 -6.06 -6.73
C GLN A 136 -23.79 -5.15 -7.91
N ILE A 137 -22.53 -4.69 -8.03
CA ILE A 137 -22.06 -3.91 -9.20
C ILE A 137 -22.22 -4.71 -10.50
N GLN A 138 -21.84 -5.98 -10.50
CA GLN A 138 -22.02 -6.88 -11.65
C GLN A 138 -23.50 -7.11 -11.98
N ARG A 139 -24.37 -7.26 -10.96
CA ARG A 139 -25.83 -7.39 -11.15
C ARG A 139 -26.43 -6.13 -11.78
N LEU A 140 -26.12 -4.95 -11.24
CA LEU A 140 -26.54 -3.66 -11.79
C LEU A 140 -26.08 -3.50 -13.25
N SER A 141 -24.88 -3.99 -13.59
CA SER A 141 -24.38 -3.97 -14.96
C SER A 141 -25.27 -4.79 -15.90
N GLN A 142 -25.56 -6.05 -15.54
CA GLN A 142 -26.41 -6.93 -16.36
C GLN A 142 -27.86 -6.42 -16.48
N GLU A 143 -28.42 -5.88 -15.39
CA GLU A 143 -29.76 -5.25 -15.39
C GLU A 143 -29.84 -4.02 -16.31
N ASN A 144 -28.72 -3.30 -16.49
CA ASN A 144 -28.63 -2.09 -17.31
C ASN A 144 -27.94 -2.30 -18.67
N ILE A 145 -27.85 -3.53 -19.19
CA ILE A 145 -27.17 -3.85 -20.46
C ILE A 145 -27.68 -3.04 -21.68
N GLY A 146 -28.94 -2.57 -21.64
CA GLY A 146 -29.52 -1.68 -22.66
C GLY A 146 -29.07 -0.21 -22.59
N ASN A 147 -28.52 0.24 -21.45
CA ASN A 147 -27.87 1.54 -21.29
C ASN A 147 -26.36 1.35 -21.45
N THR A 148 -25.88 1.46 -22.69
CA THR A 148 -24.48 1.21 -23.05
C THR A 148 -23.48 2.04 -22.24
N ALA A 149 -23.83 3.26 -21.84
CA ALA A 149 -22.93 4.14 -21.06
C ALA A 149 -22.79 3.65 -19.62
N LEU A 150 -23.91 3.37 -18.95
CA LEU A 150 -23.94 2.85 -17.58
C LEU A 150 -23.33 1.45 -17.49
N HIS A 151 -23.70 0.55 -18.41
CA HIS A 151 -23.14 -0.80 -18.52
C HIS A 151 -21.61 -0.78 -18.75
N HIS A 152 -21.10 0.13 -19.58
CA HIS A 152 -19.66 0.29 -19.78
C HIS A 152 -18.93 0.74 -18.50
N ILE A 153 -19.46 1.75 -17.81
CA ILE A 153 -18.88 2.27 -16.56
C ILE A 153 -18.93 1.23 -15.43
N LEU A 154 -20.05 0.51 -15.26
CA LEU A 154 -20.16 -0.56 -14.26
C LEU A 154 -19.22 -1.72 -14.56
N ASN A 155 -19.07 -2.10 -15.83
CA ASN A 155 -18.09 -3.11 -16.25
C ASN A 155 -16.64 -2.66 -16.16
N GLY A 156 -16.35 -1.36 -16.08
CA GLY A 156 -15.01 -0.82 -15.86
C GLY A 156 -14.56 -0.88 -14.40
N ILE A 157 -15.46 -1.13 -13.44
CA ILE A 157 -15.10 -1.26 -12.02
C ILE A 157 -14.50 -2.66 -11.75
N ARG A 158 -13.42 -2.67 -10.97
CA ARG A 158 -12.75 -3.86 -10.42
C ARG A 158 -12.78 -3.80 -8.91
N VAL A 159 -12.95 -4.96 -8.26
CA VAL A 159 -12.38 -5.16 -6.93
C VAL A 159 -10.87 -5.40 -7.11
N THR A 160 -10.07 -4.63 -6.41
CA THR A 160 -8.62 -4.80 -6.30
C THR A 160 -8.30 -5.22 -4.86
N GLY A 161 -7.21 -5.99 -4.69
CA GLY A 161 -6.86 -6.56 -3.39
C GLY A 161 -6.31 -5.51 -2.42
N SER A 162 -5.08 -5.72 -1.96
CA SER A 162 -4.37 -4.81 -1.06
C SER A 162 -3.19 -4.13 -1.78
N PRO A 163 -3.43 -3.32 -2.84
CA PRO A 163 -2.35 -2.69 -3.61
C PRO A 163 -1.66 -1.63 -2.77
N ASP A 164 -0.34 -1.53 -2.90
CA ASP A 164 0.43 -0.48 -2.23
C ASP A 164 0.21 0.87 -2.93
N ILE A 165 -0.52 1.78 -2.26
CA ILE A 165 -0.80 3.12 -2.77
C ILE A 165 0.30 4.08 -2.30
N THR A 166 0.98 4.67 -3.28
CA THR A 166 1.92 5.78 -3.06
C THR A 166 1.15 7.10 -3.19
N LEU A 167 1.19 7.91 -2.15
CA LEU A 167 0.48 9.19 -2.00
C LEU A 167 1.47 10.33 -1.68
N GLY A 168 1.03 11.58 -1.90
CA GLY A 168 1.87 12.77 -1.78
C GLY A 168 2.29 13.33 -3.15
N ASP A 169 2.74 14.58 -3.16
CA ASP A 169 2.84 15.36 -4.40
C ASP A 169 4.14 15.10 -5.17
N ARG A 170 4.02 14.62 -6.43
CA ARG A 170 5.15 14.51 -7.36
C ARG A 170 5.64 15.88 -7.89
N PHE A 171 4.95 16.96 -7.54
CA PHE A 171 5.17 18.31 -8.08
C PHE A 171 5.50 19.38 -7.02
N ALA A 172 5.66 19.01 -5.75
CA ALA A 172 6.19 19.91 -4.74
C ALA A 172 7.74 19.90 -4.76
N ASP A 173 8.38 21.05 -4.55
CA ASP A 173 9.85 21.18 -4.50
C ASP A 173 10.51 20.48 -3.27
N GLN A 174 9.74 19.76 -2.46
CA GLN A 174 10.24 18.83 -1.44
C GLN A 174 10.11 17.38 -1.95
N LYS A 175 11.25 16.73 -2.20
CA LYS A 175 11.30 15.33 -2.69
C LYS A 175 10.90 14.28 -1.65
N ASP A 176 10.75 14.66 -0.39
CA ASP A 176 11.01 13.78 0.76
C ASP A 176 9.78 13.51 1.64
N ALA A 177 8.56 13.64 1.10
CA ALA A 177 7.30 13.44 1.83
C ALA A 177 6.36 12.39 1.19
N VAL A 178 6.92 11.29 0.68
CA VAL A 178 6.14 10.16 0.13
C VAL A 178 5.43 9.40 1.26
N THR A 179 4.09 9.39 1.24
CA THR A 179 3.26 8.54 2.10
C THR A 179 2.97 7.22 1.37
N LYS A 180 3.11 6.09 2.05
CA LYS A 180 2.70 4.77 1.56
C LYS A 180 1.53 4.26 2.39
N ARG A 181 0.50 3.74 1.72
CA ARG A 181 -0.63 3.05 2.36
C ARG A 181 -0.78 1.65 1.77
N SER A 182 -1.09 0.68 2.62
CA SER A 182 -1.42 -0.69 2.21
C SER A 182 -2.88 -0.99 2.59
N PRO A 183 -3.90 -0.47 1.88
CA PRO A 183 -5.31 -0.72 2.20
C PRO A 183 -5.70 -2.19 2.24
N ASP A 184 -6.72 -2.52 3.02
CA ASP A 184 -7.14 -3.93 3.19
C ASP A 184 -7.87 -4.47 1.96
N LYS A 185 -8.83 -3.72 1.39
CA LYS A 185 -9.43 -3.97 0.07
C LYS A 185 -9.72 -2.65 -0.64
N THR A 186 -9.79 -2.67 -1.97
CA THR A 186 -9.98 -1.46 -2.80
C THR A 186 -10.91 -1.71 -3.98
N PHE A 187 -11.52 -0.64 -4.52
CA PHE A 187 -12.22 -0.68 -5.80
C PHE A 187 -11.69 0.42 -6.72
N GLN A 188 -11.37 0.04 -7.95
CA GLN A 188 -10.75 0.89 -8.96
C GLN A 188 -11.51 0.76 -10.28
N HIS A 189 -11.70 1.87 -10.98
CA HIS A 189 -12.18 1.84 -12.37
C HIS A 189 -10.97 1.71 -13.30
N ASP A 190 -11.06 0.94 -14.39
CA ASP A 190 -9.93 0.68 -15.31
C ASP A 190 -9.33 1.96 -15.93
N GLU A 191 -10.11 3.06 -16.02
CA GLU A 191 -9.64 4.41 -16.45
C GLU A 191 -9.02 5.27 -15.31
N ALA A 192 -8.92 4.77 -14.07
CA ALA A 192 -8.48 5.54 -12.90
C ALA A 192 -7.04 5.19 -12.46
N VAL A 193 -6.24 6.20 -12.10
CA VAL A 193 -4.86 6.03 -11.59
C VAL A 193 -4.85 5.52 -10.14
N HIS A 194 -5.79 5.99 -9.33
CA HIS A 194 -5.99 5.55 -7.94
C HIS A 194 -7.33 4.80 -7.83
N PRO A 195 -7.50 3.89 -6.85
CA PRO A 195 -8.82 3.38 -6.51
C PRO A 195 -9.74 4.52 -6.05
N ALA A 196 -11.04 4.35 -6.29
CA ALA A 196 -12.06 5.32 -5.89
C ALA A 196 -12.67 4.99 -4.52
N VAL A 197 -12.75 3.69 -4.16
CA VAL A 197 -13.16 3.24 -2.82
C VAL A 197 -12.04 2.48 -2.14
N VAL A 198 -11.79 2.80 -0.87
CA VAL A 198 -10.88 2.08 0.03
C VAL A 198 -11.68 1.47 1.17
N MET A 199 -11.32 0.26 1.59
CA MET A 199 -11.83 -0.39 2.80
C MET A 199 -10.70 -0.72 3.78
N GLU A 200 -10.97 -0.48 5.06
CA GLU A 200 -10.05 -0.72 6.20
C GLU A 200 -10.79 -1.45 7.32
N VAL A 201 -10.18 -2.48 7.92
CA VAL A 201 -10.72 -3.18 9.09
C VAL A 201 -9.87 -2.89 10.33
N SER A 202 -10.47 -2.28 11.35
CA SER A 202 -9.81 -1.97 12.62
C SER A 202 -10.28 -2.83 13.78
N TYR A 203 -9.60 -2.67 14.91
CA TYR A 203 -10.01 -3.19 16.22
C TYR A 203 -10.30 -2.00 17.14
N SER A 204 -11.25 -2.12 18.07
CA SER A 204 -11.76 -0.98 18.86
C SER A 204 -10.66 -0.19 19.59
N GLN A 205 -9.60 -0.89 20.03
CA GLN A 205 -8.38 -0.34 20.64
C GLN A 205 -7.63 0.67 19.72
N LYS A 206 -7.98 0.73 18.44
CA LYS A 206 -7.36 1.53 17.36
C LYS A 206 -8.35 2.23 16.41
N ARG A 207 -9.67 2.17 16.65
CA ARG A 207 -10.70 2.98 15.95
C ARG A 207 -10.31 4.46 15.75
N LYS A 208 -9.53 5.01 16.69
CA LYS A 208 -8.98 6.38 16.68
C LYS A 208 -7.99 6.68 15.54
N ASP A 209 -7.34 5.67 14.95
CA ASP A 209 -6.47 5.86 13.78
C ASP A 209 -7.29 5.99 12.46
N LEU A 210 -8.54 5.50 12.40
CA LEU A 210 -9.35 5.48 11.16
C LEU A 210 -9.66 6.87 10.56
N PRO A 211 -10.12 7.90 11.31
CA PRO A 211 -10.42 9.20 10.70
C PRO A 211 -9.19 9.84 10.05
N ARG A 212 -8.02 9.69 10.68
CA ARG A 212 -6.72 10.18 10.18
C ARG A 212 -6.20 9.38 8.97
N LEU A 213 -6.61 8.11 8.87
CA LEU A 213 -6.28 7.25 7.74
C LEU A 213 -7.17 7.58 6.53
N ALA A 214 -8.48 7.81 6.77
CA ALA A 214 -9.41 8.30 5.75
C ALA A 214 -8.99 9.68 5.22
N ASP A 215 -8.65 10.61 6.12
CA ASP A 215 -8.13 11.94 5.77
C ASP A 215 -6.90 11.85 4.87
N SER A 216 -5.88 11.06 5.25
CA SER A 216 -4.71 10.82 4.40
C SER A 216 -5.07 10.20 3.04
N TYR A 217 -5.97 9.21 2.97
CA TYR A 217 -6.39 8.65 1.68
C TYR A 217 -7.04 9.70 0.77
N MET A 218 -7.89 10.57 1.32
CA MET A 218 -8.65 11.54 0.53
C MET A 218 -7.80 12.78 0.19
N MET A 219 -7.14 13.39 1.17
CA MET A 219 -6.32 14.58 1.01
C MET A 219 -5.03 14.30 0.22
N ASP A 220 -4.25 13.27 0.58
CA ASP A 220 -2.97 12.98 -0.08
C ASP A 220 -3.15 12.41 -1.51
N SER A 221 -4.37 11.99 -1.89
CA SER A 221 -4.75 11.63 -3.27
C SER A 221 -5.46 12.75 -4.04
N LYS A 222 -5.61 13.94 -3.45
CA LYS A 222 -6.35 15.08 -4.04
C LYS A 222 -7.78 14.69 -4.46
N PHE A 223 -8.48 13.99 -3.57
CA PHE A 223 -9.85 13.45 -3.72
C PHE A 223 -10.06 12.50 -4.91
N ASN A 224 -9.00 11.85 -5.41
CA ASN A 224 -9.15 10.74 -6.35
C ASN A 224 -9.67 9.47 -5.66
N ILE A 225 -9.27 9.22 -4.41
CA ILE A 225 -10.00 8.33 -3.50
C ILE A 225 -11.21 9.12 -2.97
N LYS A 226 -12.40 8.58 -3.23
CA LYS A 226 -13.70 9.24 -3.00
C LYS A 226 -14.46 8.71 -1.79
N CYS A 227 -14.28 7.44 -1.46
CA CYS A 227 -14.96 6.84 -0.33
C CYS A 227 -14.00 5.98 0.47
N VAL A 228 -14.00 6.15 1.80
CA VAL A 228 -13.28 5.27 2.72
C VAL A 228 -14.30 4.61 3.62
N VAL A 229 -14.28 3.29 3.69
CA VAL A 229 -15.17 2.47 4.53
C VAL A 229 -14.35 1.85 5.65
N GLY A 230 -14.54 2.33 6.88
CA GLY A 230 -13.93 1.78 8.08
C GLY A 230 -14.86 0.77 8.75
N LEU A 231 -14.39 -0.46 8.92
CA LEU A 231 -15.11 -1.55 9.57
C LEU A 231 -14.39 -1.91 10.87
N ASP A 232 -14.82 -1.33 11.99
CA ASP A 232 -14.21 -1.59 13.30
C ASP A 232 -14.90 -2.80 13.95
N ILE A 233 -14.13 -3.87 14.21
CA ILE A 233 -14.64 -5.13 14.76
C ILE A 233 -13.96 -5.45 16.10
N GLU A 234 -14.71 -5.74 17.16
CA GLU A 234 -14.11 -6.21 18.43
C GLU A 234 -14.15 -7.75 18.53
N TYR A 235 -13.00 -8.36 18.83
CA TYR A 235 -12.91 -9.80 19.07
C TYR A 235 -12.02 -10.13 20.28
N LYS A 236 -12.47 -11.07 21.13
CA LYS A 236 -11.74 -11.46 22.34
C LYS A 236 -10.37 -12.07 21.99
N ARG A 237 -9.29 -11.32 22.18
CA ARG A 237 -7.93 -11.84 22.07
C ARG A 237 -7.55 -12.63 23.32
N ARG A 238 -7.31 -13.94 23.16
CA ARG A 238 -6.99 -14.89 24.24
C ARG A 238 -5.91 -14.36 25.19
N GLY A 239 -6.25 -14.22 26.48
CA GLY A 239 -5.31 -13.85 27.55
C GLY A 239 -5.15 -12.35 27.82
N ARG A 240 -6.12 -11.51 27.43
CA ARG A 240 -6.30 -10.16 27.99
C ARG A 240 -7.74 -9.95 28.42
N ASP A 241 -7.92 -9.05 29.39
CA ASP A 241 -9.20 -8.50 29.76
C ASP A 241 -9.73 -7.69 28.56
N ALA A 242 -10.63 -8.30 27.80
CA ALA A 242 -11.45 -7.58 26.84
C ALA A 242 -12.54 -6.82 27.61
N ASP A 243 -12.94 -5.66 27.09
CA ASP A 243 -14.07 -4.91 27.62
C ASP A 243 -15.35 -5.75 27.38
N GLU A 244 -15.80 -6.50 28.39
CA GLU A 244 -16.69 -7.65 28.16
C GLU A 244 -18.06 -7.25 27.60
N GLU A 245 -18.53 -6.03 27.90
CA GLU A 245 -19.76 -5.45 27.37
C GLU A 245 -19.69 -5.21 25.84
N ARG A 246 -18.48 -5.00 25.30
CA ARG A 246 -18.24 -4.70 23.88
C ARG A 246 -17.71 -5.89 23.07
N ALA A 247 -17.57 -7.07 23.69
CA ALA A 247 -16.78 -8.18 23.17
C ALA A 247 -17.41 -9.01 22.03
N GLY A 248 -17.74 -8.31 20.94
CA GLY A 248 -18.46 -8.80 19.77
C GLY A 248 -19.10 -7.66 18.96
N GLU A 249 -19.09 -6.43 19.50
CA GLU A 249 -19.55 -5.22 18.82
C GLU A 249 -18.77 -5.00 17.52
N ALA A 250 -19.48 -4.51 16.50
CA ALA A 250 -18.87 -4.11 15.24
C ALA A 250 -19.63 -2.92 14.65
N VAL A 251 -18.87 -1.90 14.23
CA VAL A 251 -19.39 -0.64 13.73
C VAL A 251 -18.82 -0.29 12.36
N VAL A 252 -19.59 0.43 11.56
CA VAL A 252 -19.19 0.94 10.25
C VAL A 252 -19.08 2.46 10.26
N SER A 253 -18.07 2.98 9.59
CA SER A 253 -17.90 4.40 9.31
C SER A 253 -17.64 4.63 7.84
N ILE A 254 -18.14 5.73 7.31
CA ILE A 254 -17.96 6.11 5.90
C ILE A 254 -17.49 7.56 5.85
N TRP A 255 -16.41 7.81 5.11
CA TRP A 255 -15.92 9.14 4.76
C TRP A 255 -16.10 9.39 3.26
N ARG A 256 -16.51 10.61 2.91
CA ARG A 256 -16.73 11.11 1.53
C ARG A 256 -16.22 12.57 1.44
N PRO A 257 -16.04 13.14 0.23
CA PRO A 257 -15.66 14.54 0.12
C PRO A 257 -16.83 15.40 0.60
N GLY A 258 -16.53 16.39 1.41
CA GLY A 258 -17.45 17.46 1.77
C GLY A 258 -16.78 18.81 1.58
N THR A 259 -17.54 19.88 1.79
CA THR A 259 -17.03 21.25 1.81
C THR A 259 -17.38 21.91 3.14
N GLU A 260 -16.49 22.73 3.67
CA GLU A 260 -16.71 23.55 4.87
C GLU A 260 -16.32 25.01 4.59
N GLU A 261 -16.94 25.95 5.30
CA GLU A 261 -16.71 27.39 5.14
C GLU A 261 -15.67 27.85 6.17
N GLU A 262 -14.47 28.24 5.71
CA GLU A 262 -13.40 28.78 6.55
C GLU A 262 -13.27 30.30 6.30
N GLY A 263 -14.12 31.07 6.99
CA GLY A 263 -14.21 32.51 6.80
C GLY A 263 -14.96 32.87 5.52
N ASP A 264 -14.25 33.47 4.55
CA ASP A 264 -14.79 33.81 3.23
C ASP A 264 -14.46 32.75 2.15
N GLU A 265 -13.74 31.68 2.50
CA GLU A 265 -13.30 30.61 1.59
C GLU A 265 -14.07 29.30 1.83
N ILE A 266 -14.28 28.52 0.75
CA ILE A 266 -14.86 27.17 0.81
C ILE A 266 -13.73 26.17 0.61
N VAL A 267 -13.52 25.27 1.58
CA VAL A 267 -12.45 24.28 1.57
C VAL A 267 -13.01 22.86 1.41
N ASP A 268 -12.38 22.04 0.56
CA ASP A 268 -12.68 20.62 0.42
C ASP A 268 -12.12 19.83 1.62
N VAL A 269 -12.93 18.97 2.24
CA VAL A 269 -12.60 18.23 3.47
C VAL A 269 -12.96 16.74 3.40
N CYS A 270 -12.23 15.91 4.16
CA CYS A 270 -12.58 14.50 4.39
C CYS A 270 -13.72 14.38 5.42
N LYS A 271 -14.98 14.41 4.95
CA LYS A 271 -16.16 14.45 5.83
C LYS A 271 -16.61 13.05 6.22
N GLN A 272 -16.73 12.78 7.52
CA GLN A 272 -17.38 11.57 8.03
C GLN A 272 -18.90 11.68 7.84
N VAL A 273 -19.46 10.88 6.93
CA VAL A 273 -20.89 10.90 6.56
C VAL A 273 -21.69 9.76 7.20
N VAL A 274 -21.02 8.73 7.71
CA VAL A 274 -21.56 7.76 8.67
C VAL A 274 -20.58 7.67 9.83
N GLU A 275 -21.03 8.04 11.03
CA GLU A 275 -20.20 8.01 12.24
C GLU A 275 -20.50 6.75 13.06
N ASN A 276 -19.62 5.74 12.94
CA ASN A 276 -19.53 4.61 13.87
C ASN A 276 -20.87 3.89 14.11
N ASP A 277 -21.67 3.71 13.06
CA ASP A 277 -22.99 3.10 13.14
C ASP A 277 -22.90 1.60 13.43
N VAL A 278 -23.71 1.11 14.35
CA VAL A 278 -23.55 -0.22 14.95
C VAL A 278 -24.26 -1.25 14.10
N PHE A 279 -23.52 -2.05 13.31
CA PHE A 279 -24.14 -3.14 12.53
C PHE A 279 -24.29 -4.43 13.34
N ARG A 280 -23.45 -4.65 14.36
CA ARG A 280 -23.57 -5.75 15.32
C ARG A 280 -23.28 -5.29 16.74
N SER A 281 -24.14 -5.63 17.70
CA SER A 281 -23.95 -5.31 19.12
C SER A 281 -23.02 -6.30 19.85
N GLY A 282 -22.58 -5.97 21.06
CA GLY A 282 -21.68 -6.81 21.88
C GLY A 282 -22.21 -8.23 22.15
N ASP A 283 -23.52 -8.38 22.25
CA ASP A 283 -24.25 -9.66 22.37
C ASP A 283 -24.34 -10.48 21.07
N ARG A 284 -23.79 -9.93 19.97
CA ARG A 284 -23.68 -10.50 18.61
C ARG A 284 -24.95 -10.47 17.77
N HIS A 285 -26.00 -9.79 18.21
CA HIS A 285 -27.17 -9.53 17.36
C HIS A 285 -26.88 -8.46 16.29
N SER A 286 -27.41 -8.67 15.10
CA SER A 286 -27.43 -7.67 14.03
C SER A 286 -28.42 -6.56 14.33
N GLN A 287 -28.04 -5.32 14.06
CA GLN A 287 -28.94 -4.17 14.20
C GLN A 287 -29.74 -3.92 12.92
N GLN A 288 -30.66 -2.94 12.97
CA GLN A 288 -31.37 -2.46 11.77
C GLN A 288 -30.52 -1.41 11.06
N GLY A 289 -30.42 -1.51 9.73
CA GLY A 289 -29.64 -0.59 8.90
C GLY A 289 -28.92 -1.32 7.76
N SER A 290 -28.12 -0.57 7.01
CA SER A 290 -27.37 -1.08 5.87
C SER A 290 -26.14 -0.20 5.56
N LEU A 291 -25.06 -0.85 5.09
CA LEU A 291 -23.91 -0.17 4.50
C LEU A 291 -24.33 0.28 3.09
N VAL A 292 -24.38 1.60 2.88
CA VAL A 292 -24.85 2.22 1.63
C VAL A 292 -23.70 2.93 0.92
N LEU A 293 -23.34 2.39 -0.24
CA LEU A 293 -22.47 3.02 -1.22
C LEU A 293 -23.28 3.42 -2.46
N MET A 294 -22.78 4.39 -3.21
CA MET A 294 -23.40 4.91 -4.44
C MET A 294 -22.46 4.69 -5.61
N LEU A 295 -22.97 4.57 -6.85
CA LEU A 295 -22.12 4.50 -8.04
C LEU A 295 -21.13 5.68 -8.13
N ALA A 296 -21.54 6.86 -7.64
CA ALA A 296 -20.69 8.04 -7.47
C ALA A 296 -19.39 7.82 -6.65
N ASP A 297 -19.38 6.85 -5.73
CA ASP A 297 -18.21 6.51 -4.90
C ASP A 297 -17.14 5.73 -5.70
N PHE A 298 -17.55 4.92 -6.68
CA PHE A 298 -16.67 3.98 -7.39
C PHE A 298 -16.04 4.53 -8.69
N VAL A 299 -16.55 5.66 -9.20
CA VAL A 299 -16.31 6.09 -10.58
C VAL A 299 -15.68 7.49 -10.62
N PRO A 300 -14.61 7.71 -11.41
CA PRO A 300 -14.01 9.03 -11.63
C PRO A 300 -15.02 10.11 -12.06
N THR A 301 -14.83 11.35 -11.59
CA THR A 301 -15.79 12.45 -11.81
C THR A 301 -15.97 12.79 -13.30
N LEU A 302 -14.94 12.61 -14.12
CA LEU A 302 -14.97 12.78 -15.58
C LEU A 302 -15.77 11.69 -16.34
N LEU A 303 -16.13 10.60 -15.65
CA LEU A 303 -17.01 9.55 -16.17
C LEU A 303 -18.43 9.71 -15.62
N LEU A 304 -18.58 10.02 -14.33
CA LEU A 304 -19.89 10.35 -13.73
C LEU A 304 -20.58 11.51 -14.44
N SER A 305 -19.82 12.53 -14.89
CA SER A 305 -20.38 13.66 -15.64
C SER A 305 -21.08 13.25 -16.94
N ARG A 306 -20.77 12.06 -17.49
CA ARG A 306 -21.41 11.49 -18.70
C ARG A 306 -22.76 10.82 -18.40
N LEU A 307 -23.07 10.51 -17.14
CA LEU A 307 -24.31 9.85 -16.71
C LEU A 307 -25.35 10.86 -16.18
N PRO A 308 -26.67 10.59 -16.33
CA PRO A 308 -27.72 11.29 -15.61
C PRO A 308 -27.58 11.18 -14.08
N GLU A 309 -28.07 12.16 -13.33
CA GLU A 309 -27.98 12.20 -11.86
C GLU A 309 -28.58 10.96 -11.17
N ALA A 310 -29.73 10.49 -11.66
CA ALA A 310 -30.38 9.28 -11.16
C ALA A 310 -29.51 8.02 -11.27
N GLU A 311 -28.62 7.96 -12.27
CA GLU A 311 -27.71 6.83 -12.48
C GLU A 311 -26.46 6.94 -11.59
N ARG A 312 -25.95 8.18 -11.36
CA ARG A 312 -24.87 8.44 -10.38
C ARG A 312 -25.25 8.01 -8.95
N ASN A 313 -26.53 8.17 -8.63
CA ASN A 313 -27.10 7.89 -7.30
C ASN A 313 -27.63 6.45 -7.14
N LEU A 314 -27.32 5.53 -8.07
CA LEU A 314 -27.62 4.10 -7.92
C LEU A 314 -26.93 3.55 -6.66
N ARG A 315 -27.71 2.85 -5.83
CA ARG A 315 -27.28 2.32 -4.52
C ARG A 315 -26.71 0.91 -4.64
N ILE A 316 -25.64 0.67 -3.89
CA ILE A 316 -25.07 -0.64 -3.59
C ILE A 316 -25.17 -0.79 -2.07
N GLU A 317 -25.92 -1.79 -1.61
CA GLU A 317 -26.48 -1.80 -0.26
C GLU A 317 -26.38 -3.18 0.40
N ILE A 318 -25.67 -3.25 1.52
CA ILE A 318 -25.50 -4.49 2.30
C ILE A 318 -26.20 -4.34 3.66
N PRO A 319 -27.29 -5.09 3.92
CA PRO A 319 -27.96 -5.08 5.22
C PRO A 319 -27.03 -5.43 6.38
N TYR A 320 -27.27 -4.82 7.54
CA TYR A 320 -26.50 -5.09 8.76
C TYR A 320 -26.64 -6.53 9.27
N THR A 321 -27.75 -7.21 8.95
CA THR A 321 -27.89 -8.66 9.08
C THR A 321 -26.81 -9.42 8.30
N THR A 322 -26.64 -9.10 7.01
CA THR A 322 -25.65 -9.72 6.12
C THR A 322 -24.21 -9.41 6.54
N LEU A 323 -23.90 -8.18 6.97
CA LEU A 323 -22.57 -7.86 7.53
C LEU A 323 -22.28 -8.64 8.82
N ALA A 324 -23.26 -8.72 9.73
CA ALA A 324 -23.12 -9.50 10.96
C ALA A 324 -22.99 -11.01 10.67
N GLU A 325 -23.64 -11.53 9.64
CA GLU A 325 -23.47 -12.90 9.16
C GLU A 325 -22.07 -13.16 8.61
N PHE A 326 -21.53 -12.28 7.75
CA PHE A 326 -20.16 -12.40 7.22
C PHE A 326 -19.12 -12.40 8.36
N LEU A 327 -19.23 -11.47 9.32
CA LEU A 327 -18.35 -11.44 10.48
C LEU A 327 -18.48 -12.72 11.34
N SER A 328 -19.71 -13.20 11.53
CA SER A 328 -19.97 -14.45 12.26
C SER A 328 -19.49 -15.71 11.53
N GLN A 329 -19.34 -15.67 10.20
CA GLN A 329 -18.71 -16.74 9.42
C GLN A 329 -17.18 -16.68 9.54
N ALA A 330 -16.59 -15.49 9.45
CA ALA A 330 -15.15 -15.27 9.63
C ALA A 330 -14.68 -15.70 11.04
N GLU A 331 -15.45 -15.40 12.09
CA GLU A 331 -15.22 -15.88 13.46
C GLU A 331 -15.22 -17.42 13.54
N LYS A 332 -16.21 -18.09 12.93
CA LYS A 332 -16.29 -19.57 12.89
C LYS A 332 -15.09 -20.18 12.17
N THR A 333 -14.61 -19.55 11.09
CA THR A 333 -13.43 -19.97 10.33
C THR A 333 -12.13 -19.79 11.12
N GLN A 334 -11.98 -18.67 11.83
CA GLN A 334 -10.86 -18.44 12.76
C GLN A 334 -10.81 -19.52 13.85
N VAL A 335 -11.95 -19.81 14.52
CA VAL A 335 -12.01 -20.82 15.59
C VAL A 335 -11.69 -22.23 15.08
N LYS A 336 -12.18 -22.60 13.88
CA LYS A 336 -11.81 -23.88 13.24
C LYS A 336 -10.31 -23.98 13.02
N TYR A 337 -9.70 -22.94 12.43
CA TYR A 337 -8.26 -22.89 12.17
C TYR A 337 -7.42 -22.97 13.45
N GLU A 338 -7.77 -22.22 14.50
CA GLU A 338 -7.03 -22.21 15.77
C GLU A 338 -7.03 -23.57 16.50
N LYS A 339 -8.05 -24.41 16.26
CA LYS A 339 -8.15 -25.76 16.82
C LYS A 339 -7.64 -26.87 15.89
N GLY A 340 -7.42 -26.58 14.61
CA GLY A 340 -7.21 -27.61 13.57
C GLY A 340 -8.48 -28.41 13.22
N GLU A 341 -9.68 -27.88 13.49
CA GLU A 341 -10.96 -28.52 13.16
C GLU A 341 -11.31 -28.34 11.67
N GLY A 342 -11.23 -29.42 10.87
CA GLY A 342 -11.63 -29.39 9.47
C GLY A 342 -11.48 -30.74 8.77
N LEU A 343 -11.80 -30.76 7.47
CA LEU A 343 -11.37 -31.85 6.59
C LEU A 343 -9.89 -31.59 6.22
N LEU A 344 -9.04 -32.57 6.53
CA LEU A 344 -7.65 -32.59 6.08
C LEU A 344 -7.51 -33.70 5.03
N GLU A 345 -6.77 -33.41 3.96
CA GLU A 345 -6.33 -34.46 3.03
C GLU A 345 -5.50 -35.52 3.80
N PRO A 346 -5.63 -36.82 3.46
CA PRO A 346 -4.89 -37.88 4.14
C PRO A 346 -3.39 -37.69 3.95
N GLU A 347 -2.61 -37.93 5.00
CA GLU A 347 -1.16 -37.66 4.96
C GLU A 347 -0.47 -38.35 3.77
N PRO A 348 0.25 -37.61 2.92
CA PRO A 348 0.94 -38.19 1.77
C PRO A 348 2.02 -39.16 2.24
N LYS A 349 2.12 -40.34 1.62
CA LYS A 349 3.12 -41.34 1.99
C LYS A 349 4.52 -40.85 1.61
N ASN A 350 5.36 -40.60 2.63
CA ASN A 350 6.74 -40.10 2.53
C ASN A 350 6.86 -38.70 1.88
N PRO A 351 6.35 -37.63 2.52
CA PRO A 351 6.46 -36.28 1.98
C PRO A 351 7.91 -35.80 2.04
N ARG A 352 8.54 -35.65 0.87
CA ARG A 352 9.83 -34.97 0.75
C ARG A 352 9.58 -33.51 0.42
N LYS A 353 9.76 -32.61 1.39
CA LYS A 353 9.97 -31.19 1.09
C LYS A 353 11.08 -31.10 0.05
N ARG A 354 10.87 -30.32 -1.01
CA ARG A 354 11.96 -29.99 -1.94
C ARG A 354 13.07 -29.32 -1.11
N LYS A 355 14.33 -29.61 -1.42
CA LYS A 355 15.41 -28.71 -0.99
C LYS A 355 15.09 -27.34 -1.57
N LEU A 356 15.37 -26.27 -0.82
CA LEU A 356 15.39 -24.93 -1.40
C LEU A 356 16.30 -24.98 -2.62
N THR A 357 15.80 -24.57 -3.78
CA THR A 357 16.64 -24.44 -4.98
C THR A 357 17.69 -23.38 -4.63
N PRO A 358 19.00 -23.66 -4.78
CA PRO A 358 20.00 -22.60 -4.67
C PRO A 358 19.66 -21.51 -5.67
N ASP A 359 19.87 -20.25 -5.29
CA ASP A 359 19.67 -19.12 -6.18
C ASP A 359 20.48 -19.35 -7.48
N PRO A 360 19.92 -19.02 -8.66
CA PRO A 360 20.57 -19.33 -9.92
C PRO A 360 21.84 -18.48 -10.05
N GLU A 361 23.01 -19.10 -9.82
CA GLU A 361 24.31 -18.49 -10.12
C GLU A 361 24.34 -18.05 -11.59
N LEU A 362 24.18 -16.74 -11.81
CA LEU A 362 24.44 -16.05 -13.06
C LEU A 362 25.95 -16.06 -13.31
N SER A 363 26.44 -17.22 -13.75
CA SER A 363 27.80 -17.39 -14.21
C SER A 363 27.93 -16.86 -15.63
N ASP A 364 28.95 -16.05 -15.89
CA ASP A 364 29.18 -15.31 -17.13
C ASP A 364 29.09 -16.21 -18.39
N GLY A 365 29.58 -17.45 -18.29
CA GLY A 365 29.53 -18.44 -19.37
C GLY A 365 28.11 -18.90 -19.75
N ARG A 366 27.09 -18.66 -18.93
CA ARG A 366 25.68 -18.95 -19.22
C ARG A 366 24.99 -17.78 -19.90
N GLU A 367 25.38 -16.55 -19.58
CA GLU A 367 24.94 -15.33 -20.27
C GLU A 367 25.53 -15.27 -21.68
N ALA A 368 26.84 -15.57 -21.82
CA ALA A 368 27.49 -15.72 -23.12
C ALA A 368 26.78 -16.74 -24.03
N ALA A 369 26.42 -17.91 -23.49
CA ALA A 369 25.68 -18.94 -24.23
C ALA A 369 24.23 -18.53 -24.60
N PHE A 370 23.66 -17.53 -23.91
CA PHE A 370 22.37 -16.94 -24.26
C PHE A 370 22.54 -15.88 -25.36
N HIS A 371 23.55 -15.02 -25.25
CA HIS A 371 23.93 -14.05 -26.28
C HIS A 371 24.28 -14.72 -27.60
N ASP A 372 25.08 -15.81 -27.58
CA ASP A 372 25.38 -16.63 -28.76
C ASP A 372 24.10 -17.18 -29.42
N LEU A 373 23.08 -17.53 -28.62
CA LEU A 373 21.82 -18.08 -29.10
C LEU A 373 20.90 -16.98 -29.66
N GLU A 374 20.86 -15.80 -29.04
CA GLU A 374 20.15 -14.63 -29.55
C GLU A 374 20.77 -14.12 -30.85
N GLU A 375 22.10 -14.00 -30.92
CA GLU A 375 22.78 -13.59 -32.15
C GLU A 375 22.60 -14.63 -33.26
N ALA A 376 22.68 -15.92 -32.94
CA ALA A 376 22.40 -17.00 -33.90
C ALA A 376 20.91 -17.04 -34.34
N ASN A 377 19.98 -16.46 -33.59
CA ASN A 377 18.58 -16.33 -34.00
C ASN A 377 18.33 -15.03 -34.77
N ALA A 378 18.98 -13.92 -34.40
CA ALA A 378 18.95 -12.66 -35.14
C ALA A 378 19.51 -12.82 -36.56
N ARG A 379 20.65 -13.53 -36.70
CA ARG A 379 21.22 -13.90 -38.02
C ARG A 379 20.21 -14.72 -38.86
N LYS A 380 19.56 -15.74 -38.28
CA LYS A 380 18.52 -16.53 -38.98
C LYS A 380 17.28 -15.71 -39.34
N ALA A 381 16.91 -14.70 -38.57
CA ALA A 381 15.82 -13.78 -38.90
C ALA A 381 16.18 -12.92 -40.12
N SER A 382 17.38 -12.33 -40.12
CA SER A 382 17.98 -11.65 -41.26
C SER A 382 17.99 -12.53 -42.53
N ASP A 383 18.49 -13.77 -42.42
CA ASP A 383 18.56 -14.71 -43.55
C ASP A 383 17.17 -15.12 -44.08
N ALA A 384 16.15 -15.16 -43.21
CA ALA A 384 14.77 -15.44 -43.58
C ALA A 384 14.09 -14.24 -44.26
N GLU A 385 14.44 -13.02 -43.87
CA GLU A 385 13.92 -11.77 -44.44
C GLU A 385 14.55 -11.48 -45.81
N SER A 386 15.86 -11.71 -45.99
CA SER A 386 16.51 -11.58 -47.31
C SER A 386 15.95 -12.54 -48.36
N ASN A 387 15.49 -13.72 -47.94
CA ASN A 387 14.89 -14.72 -48.82
C ASN A 387 13.42 -14.42 -49.20
N TYR A 388 12.87 -13.29 -48.74
CA TYR A 388 11.49 -12.89 -49.06
C TYR A 388 11.39 -11.99 -50.31
N GLU A 389 12.44 -11.21 -50.65
CA GLU A 389 12.40 -10.30 -51.81
C GLU A 389 12.69 -11.00 -53.16
N GLU A 390 13.51 -12.06 -53.19
CA GLU A 390 13.86 -12.77 -54.44
C GLU A 390 12.73 -13.64 -55.05
N ARG A 391 11.56 -13.76 -54.40
CA ARG A 391 10.40 -14.52 -54.94
C ARG A 391 9.24 -13.66 -55.44
N GLY A 392 9.51 -12.40 -55.77
CA GLY A 392 8.54 -11.46 -56.35
C GLY A 392 8.16 -11.66 -57.83
N ASN A 393 8.38 -12.83 -58.45
CA ASN A 393 7.91 -13.13 -59.83
C ASN A 393 7.94 -14.64 -60.18
N GLU A 394 6.83 -15.36 -60.01
CA GLU A 394 6.30 -16.34 -60.99
C GLU A 394 4.88 -16.81 -60.59
N ALA A 395 4.14 -17.41 -61.52
CA ALA A 395 2.68 -17.57 -61.42
C ALA A 395 2.20 -19.00 -61.14
N LEU A 396 0.95 -19.10 -60.66
CA LEU A 396 -0.04 -20.19 -60.85
C LEU A 396 0.49 -21.63 -61.02
N ASP A 397 0.17 -22.52 -60.06
CA ASP A 397 -0.99 -23.41 -60.26
C ASP A 397 -1.52 -24.01 -58.94
N LEU A 398 -2.73 -24.59 -58.97
CA LEU A 398 -3.36 -25.35 -57.89
C LEU A 398 -3.23 -26.85 -58.15
N GLN A 399 -2.65 -27.61 -57.20
CA GLN A 399 -2.93 -29.06 -57.15
C GLN A 399 -2.77 -29.71 -55.77
N THR A 400 -3.46 -30.83 -55.59
CA THR A 400 -3.74 -31.48 -54.30
C THR A 400 -3.03 -32.82 -54.14
N SER A 401 -2.48 -33.14 -52.96
CA SER A 401 -2.45 -34.54 -52.47
C SER A 401 -2.16 -34.71 -50.97
N GLU A 402 -3.17 -35.20 -50.26
CA GLU A 402 -3.16 -36.27 -49.25
C GLU A 402 -2.00 -36.50 -48.25
N ARG A 403 -2.38 -36.43 -46.96
CA ARG A 403 -2.25 -37.48 -45.91
C ARG A 403 -0.93 -38.27 -45.76
N ARG A 404 -0.40 -38.25 -44.52
CA ARG A 404 -0.14 -39.50 -43.76
C ARG A 404 -0.17 -39.29 -42.24
N ARG A 405 -0.88 -40.17 -41.51
CA ARG A 405 -0.85 -40.26 -40.04
C ARG A 405 0.43 -40.97 -39.60
N SER A 406 1.04 -40.54 -38.49
CA SER A 406 2.06 -41.30 -37.76
C SER A 406 1.59 -41.66 -36.35
N ARG A 407 1.96 -42.86 -35.87
CA ARG A 407 1.61 -43.38 -34.54
C ARG A 407 2.77 -43.12 -33.58
N ARG A 408 2.52 -42.51 -32.41
CA ARG A 408 3.43 -42.69 -31.26
C ARG A 408 3.19 -44.07 -30.63
N ARG A 409 4.28 -44.81 -30.43
CA ARG A 409 4.32 -46.15 -29.81
C ARG A 409 4.70 -45.96 -28.33
N ARG A 410 4.13 -46.75 -27.42
CA ARG A 410 4.69 -46.89 -26.07
C ARG A 410 5.98 -47.71 -26.12
N VAL A 411 6.96 -47.31 -25.32
CA VAL A 411 7.66 -48.20 -24.39
C VAL A 411 7.45 -47.57 -23.01
#